data_AF-A0A1Z1W524-F1
#
_entry.id   AF-A0A1Z1W524-F1
#
_cell.length_a   1.000
_cell.length_b   1.000
_cell.length_c   1.000
_cell.angle_alpha   90.00
_cell.angle_beta   90.00
_cell.angle_gamma   90.00
#
_symmetry.space_group_name_H-M   'P 1'
#
loop_
_entity.id
_entity.type
_entity.pdbx_description
1 polymer ?
#
loop_
_entity_poly.entity_id
_entity_poly.type
_entity_poly.pdbx_seq_one_letter_code
_entity_poly.pdbx_strand_id
1 'polypeptide(L)' 'MANVHKHKQRVLRGIDDELTEDFDNAARNSGSDRSTVTRAFWEWYVGRPGAEHPRRPAAAEEGGTTA' A
#
# COMPACT_ATOMS: atom_id res chain seq x y z
N MET A 1 -8.39 5.17 -28.24
CA MET A 1 -7.53 5.44 -27.06
C MET A 1 -7.27 4.12 -26.36
N ALA A 2 -6.04 3.62 -26.40
CA ALA A 2 -5.69 2.33 -25.81
C ALA A 2 -5.13 2.54 -24.40
N ASN A 3 -6.00 2.63 -23.38
CA ASN A 3 -5.57 2.42 -22.00
C ASN A 3 -5.35 0.92 -21.78
N VAL A 4 -4.23 0.41 -22.30
CA VAL A 4 -3.78 -0.96 -22.03
C VAL A 4 -3.12 -0.94 -20.64
N HIS A 5 -3.95 -0.95 -19.60
CA HIS A 5 -3.47 -1.44 -18.32
C HIS A 5 -3.18 -2.93 -18.48
N LYS A 6 -1.92 -3.34 -18.30
CA LYS A 6 -1.46 -4.73 -18.48
C LYS A 6 -2.24 -5.74 -17.62
N HIS A 7 -2.89 -5.26 -16.56
CA HIS A 7 -3.69 -6.06 -15.64
C HIS A 7 -5.09 -5.47 -15.45
N LYS A 8 -6.09 -6.35 -15.36
CA LYS A 8 -7.49 -5.96 -15.07
C LYS A 8 -7.56 -5.27 -13.70
N GLN A 9 -8.34 -4.20 -13.63
CA GLN A 9 -8.68 -3.57 -12.36
C GLN A 9 -9.48 -4.55 -11.49
N ARG A 10 -9.16 -4.59 -10.20
CA ARG A 10 -9.89 -5.36 -9.20
C ARG A 10 -10.57 -4.38 -8.25
N VAL A 11 -11.89 -4.51 -8.11
CA VAL A 11 -12.68 -3.66 -7.21
C VAL A 11 -12.85 -4.39 -5.90
N LEU A 12 -12.37 -3.78 -4.81
CA LEU A 12 -12.62 -4.24 -3.44
C LEU A 12 -13.84 -3.50 -2.90
N ARG A 13 -14.69 -4.19 -2.15
CA ARG A 13 -15.89 -3.62 -1.53
C ARG A 13 -15.72 -3.62 -0.01
N GLY A 14 -16.37 -2.66 0.66
CA GLY A 14 -16.30 -2.52 2.12
C GLY A 14 -15.04 -1.81 2.61
N ILE A 15 -14.38 -1.04 1.74
CA ILE A 15 -13.28 -0.14 2.10
C ILE A 15 -13.86 1.26 1.96
N ASP A 16 -13.85 2.02 3.05
CA ASP A 16 -14.26 3.42 3.05
C ASP A 16 -13.20 4.34 2.42
N ASP A 17 -13.61 5.57 2.12
CA ASP A 17 -12.76 6.54 1.43
C ASP A 17 -11.61 7.01 2.33
N GLU A 18 -11.84 7.15 3.64
CA GLU A 18 -10.83 7.57 4.62
C GLU A 18 -9.69 6.54 4.70
N LEU A 19 -10.02 5.25 4.84
CA LEU A 19 -9.05 4.17 4.82
C LEU A 19 -8.29 4.10 3.48
N THR A 20 -8.96 4.42 2.38
CA THR A 20 -8.33 4.45 1.05
C THR A 20 -7.28 5.56 0.96
N GLU A 21 -7.59 6.74 1.48
CA GLU A 21 -6.68 7.89 1.52
C GLU A 21 -5.49 7.64 2.46
N ASP A 22 -5.75 7.14 3.67
CA ASP A 22 -4.71 6.77 4.63
C ASP A 22 -3.73 5.75 4.05
N PHE A 23 -4.25 4.74 3.36
CA PHE A 23 -3.41 3.73 2.73
C PHE A 23 -2.57 4.29 1.58
N ASP A 24 -3.14 5.18 0.76
CA ASP A 24 -2.41 5.83 -0.32
C ASP A 24 -1.30 6.75 0.23
N ASN A 25 -1.58 7.51 1.29
CA ASN A 25 -0.62 8.34 1.99
C ASN A 25 0.52 7.50 2.60
N ALA A 26 0.19 6.40 3.28
CA ALA A 26 1.18 5.48 3.84
C ALA A 26 2.05 4.86 2.75
N ALA A 27 1.46 4.42 1.63
CA ALA A 27 2.21 3.88 0.50
C ALA A 27 3.19 4.91 -0.08
N ARG A 28 2.74 6.15 -0.29
CA ARG A 28 3.59 7.26 -0.77
C ARG A 28 4.71 7.60 0.20
N ASN A 29 4.43 7.66 1.51
CA ASN A 29 5.43 7.91 2.54
C ASN A 29 6.53 6.82 2.60
N SER A 30 6.20 5.59 2.19
CA SER A 30 7.17 4.50 2.04
C SER A 30 7.96 4.52 0.72
N GLY A 31 7.73 5.51 -0.16
CA GLY A 31 8.31 5.58 -1.50
C GLY A 31 7.70 4.55 -2.48
N SER A 32 6.50 4.05 -2.18
CA SER A 32 5.79 3.04 -2.97
C SER A 32 4.45 3.57 -3.47
N ASP A 33 3.67 2.69 -4.11
CA ASP A 33 2.32 2.95 -4.54
C ASP A 33 1.36 1.89 -4.00
N ARG A 34 0.08 2.26 -3.90
CA ARG A 34 -0.99 1.39 -3.41
C ARG A 34 -1.03 0.01 -4.09
N SER A 35 -0.79 -0.06 -5.39
CA SER A 35 -0.86 -1.32 -6.14
C SER A 35 0.33 -2.22 -5.84
N THR A 36 1.52 -1.65 -5.67
CA THR A 36 2.73 -2.37 -5.26
C THR A 36 2.57 -2.96 -3.86
N VAL A 37 2.11 -2.15 -2.90
CA VAL A 37 1.89 -2.62 -1.52
C VAL A 37 0.80 -3.69 -1.46
N THR A 38 -0.33 -3.49 -2.17
CA THR A 38 -1.42 -4.48 -2.22
C THR A 38 -0.97 -5.79 -2.85
N ARG A 39 -0.18 -5.73 -3.93
CA ARG A 39 0.38 -6.92 -4.58
C ARG A 39 1.31 -7.68 -3.64
N ALA A 40 2.26 -6.98 -3.01
CA ALA A 40 3.19 -7.60 -2.06
C ALA A 40 2.43 -8.27 -0.90
N PHE A 41 1.39 -7.60 -0.38
CA PHE A 41 0.55 -8.16 0.66
C PHE A 41 -0.17 -9.43 0.21
N TRP A 42 -0.75 -9.46 -1.00
CA TRP A 42 -1.40 -10.67 -1.53
C TRP A 42 -0.41 -11.80 -1.79
N GLU A 43 0.76 -11.50 -2.37
CA GLU A 43 1.81 -12.48 -2.63
C GLU A 43 2.29 -13.11 -1.30
N TRP A 44 2.47 -12.30 -0.25
CA TRP A 44 2.80 -12.77 1.09
C TRP A 44 1.66 -13.58 1.71
N TYR A 45 0.42 -13.08 1.65
CA TYR A 45 -0.75 -13.71 2.28
C TYR A 45 -1.05 -15.10 1.72
N VAL A 46 -0.81 -15.33 0.42
CA VAL A 46 -0.96 -16.66 -0.20
C VAL A 46 0.31 -17.52 -0.14
N GLY A 47 1.37 -17.03 0.51
CA GLY A 47 2.62 -17.77 0.71
C GLY A 47 3.43 -18.01 -0.56
N ARG A 48 3.48 -17.03 -1.49
CA ARG A 48 4.30 -17.19 -2.70
C ARG A 48 5.80 -17.26 -2.35
N PRO A 49 6.59 -18.10 -3.05
CA PRO A 49 8.04 -18.13 -2.88
C PRO A 49 8.66 -16.74 -3.11
N GLY A 50 9.45 -16.26 -2.14
CA GLY A 50 10.13 -14.96 -2.20
C GLY A 50 9.24 -13.75 -1.89
N ALA A 51 7.99 -13.94 -1.47
CA ALA A 51 7.14 -12.83 -1.07
C ALA A 51 7.50 -12.34 0.34
N GLU A 52 7.68 -11.03 0.49
CA GLU A 52 7.97 -10.39 1.76
C GLU A 52 6.77 -9.59 2.27
N HIS A 53 6.56 -9.60 3.59
CA HIS A 53 5.52 -8.80 4.20
C HIS A 53 5.88 -7.30 4.06
N PRO A 54 5.00 -6.47 3.47
CA PRO A 54 5.29 -5.04 3.35
C PRO A 54 5.45 -4.42 4.74
N ARG A 55 6.52 -3.66 4.96
CA ARG A 55 6.73 -2.95 6.22
C ARG A 55 5.81 -1.74 6.29
N ARG A 56 5.17 -1.54 7.44
CA ARG A 56 4.45 -0.29 7.71
C ARG A 56 5.48 0.84 7.73
N PRO A 57 5.23 1.98 7.04
CA PRO A 57 6.10 3.14 7.17
C PRO A 57 6.14 3.55 8.64
N ALA A 58 7.33 3.90 9.14
CA ALA A 58 7.42 4.53 10.45
C ALA A 58 6.52 5.78 10.41
N ALA A 59 5.69 5.97 11.44
CA ALA A 59 5.06 7.26 11.63
C ALA A 59 6.20 8.28 11.61
N ALA A 60 6.13 9.28 10.75
CA ALA A 60 7.09 10.37 10.77
C ALA A 60 7.12 10.86 12.22
N GLU A 61 8.21 10.59 12.93
CA GLU A 61 8.28 10.86 14.36
C GLU A 61 8.03 12.35 14.51
N GLU A 62 6.86 12.69 15.07
CA GLU A 62 6.62 14.05 15.50
C GLU A 62 7.74 14.38 16.47
N GLY A 63 8.57 15.34 16.05
CA GLY A 63 9.81 15.68 16.71
C GLY A 63 9.59 15.78 18.21
N GLY A 64 10.35 14.98 18.96
CA GLY A 64 10.46 15.13 20.40
C GLY A 64 10.86 16.57 20.70
N THR A 65 9.88 17.38 21.09
CA THR A 65 10.10 18.64 21.78
C THR A 65 10.57 18.28 23.18
N THR A 66 11.88 18.13 23.32
CA THR A 66 12.54 18.18 24.62
C THR A 66 12.88 19.65 24.84
N ALA A 67 12.10 20.34 25.67
CA ALA A 67 12.45 21.61 26.28
C ALA A 67 11.69 21.75 27.60
#